data_AF-A0A1J3CGN4-F1
#
_entry.id   AF-A0A1J3CGN4-F1
#
_cell.length_a   1.000
_cell.length_b   1.000
_cell.length_c   1.000
_cell.angle_alpha   90.00
_cell.angle_beta   90.00
_cell.angle_gamma   90.00
#
_symmetry.space_group_name_H-M   'P 1'
#
loop_
_entity.id
_entity.type
_entity.pdbx_description
1 polymer ?
#
loop_
_entity_poly.entity_id
_entity_poly.type
_entity_poly.pdbx_seq_one_letter_code
_entity_poly.pdbx_strand_id
1 'polypeptide(L)'
;AGLRTLALGYRKLDETEYSAWNSEFHKAKTSVGADREEMLEKVSDMMEKELILVGATAVEDKLQKGVPQCIDNLAQAGLKIWVLTGDKMETAINIGYACSLLRQGMKQISISFTNVEESSQDSESAAKENIVMQITNASQMIKIEKDPHAAFALIIDGKTLTYALKDDVKYQFLALAVDCASVICCRVSPKQKALVTRLAKEGTGKTTLAIGDGANDVGMIQEADIGVGISGVEGMQAVMASDFSIAQF
;
A
#
# COMPACT_ATOMS: atom_id res chain seq x y z
N ALA A 1 18.70 2.82 3.72
CA ALA A 1 17.80 3.22 4.81
C ALA A 1 16.52 3.73 4.17
N GLY A 2 15.36 3.13 4.51
CA GLY A 2 14.05 3.51 3.96
C GLY A 2 13.51 4.78 4.62
N LEU A 3 14.17 5.91 4.42
CA LEU A 3 13.82 7.17 5.09
C LEU A 3 12.75 7.93 4.30
N ARG A 4 11.71 8.41 4.99
CA ARG A 4 10.73 9.35 4.42
C ARG A 4 11.37 10.75 4.45
N THR A 5 11.58 11.35 3.29
CA THR A 5 12.25 12.66 3.18
C THR A 5 11.24 13.79 2.93
N LEU A 6 11.45 14.94 3.56
CA LEU A 6 10.71 16.18 3.32
C LEU A 6 11.71 17.30 3.06
N ALA A 7 11.48 18.11 2.04
CA ALA A 7 12.25 19.32 1.77
C ALA A 7 11.50 20.54 2.34
N LEU A 8 12.25 21.45 2.97
CA LEU A 8 11.70 22.70 3.50
C LEU A 8 12.28 23.87 2.70
N GLY A 9 11.39 24.69 2.15
CA GLY A 9 11.74 25.94 1.47
C GLY A 9 10.98 27.11 2.08
N TYR A 10 11.52 28.31 1.95
CA TYR A 10 10.83 29.54 2.32
C TYR A 10 11.00 30.61 1.25
N ARG A 11 10.07 31.55 1.19
CA ARG A 11 10.18 32.78 0.41
C ARG A 11 9.79 33.94 1.30
N LYS A 12 10.59 35.00 1.29
CA LYS A 12 10.26 36.25 1.99
C LYS A 12 9.40 37.08 1.05
N LEU A 13 8.20 37.41 1.50
CA LEU A 13 7.24 38.24 0.77
C LEU A 13 7.30 39.66 1.30
N ASP A 14 7.06 40.62 0.42
CA ASP A 14 6.69 41.95 0.86
C ASP A 14 5.19 42.03 1.18
N GLU A 15 4.81 43.04 1.97
CA GLU A 15 3.44 43.18 2.46
C GLU A 15 2.45 43.51 1.33
N THR A 16 2.93 44.14 0.26
CA THR A 16 2.15 44.49 -0.92
C THR A 16 1.79 43.26 -1.77
N GLU A 17 2.76 42.39 -2.02
CA GLU A 17 2.62 41.11 -2.72
C GLU A 17 1.71 40.20 -1.93
N TYR A 18 1.94 40.06 -0.62
CA TYR A 18 1.07 39.26 0.25
C TYR A 18 -0.37 39.77 0.21
N SER A 19 -0.58 41.09 0.33
CA SER A 19 -1.92 41.68 0.33
C SER A 19 -2.64 41.47 -1.00
N ALA A 20 -1.94 41.62 -2.13
CA ALA A 20 -2.48 41.37 -3.46
C ALA A 20 -2.89 39.89 -3.63
N TRP A 21 -2.00 38.96 -3.24
CA TRP A 21 -2.29 37.53 -3.28
C TRP A 21 -3.46 37.16 -2.36
N ASN A 22 -3.48 37.67 -1.12
CA ASN A 22 -4.49 37.32 -0.12
C ASN A 22 -5.89 37.78 -0.55
N SER A 23 -5.99 38.90 -1.26
CA SER A 23 -7.24 39.33 -1.89
C SER A 23 -7.76 38.30 -2.90
N GLU A 24 -6.90 37.80 -3.79
CA GLU A 24 -7.29 36.77 -4.76
C GLU A 24 -7.59 35.42 -4.08
N PHE A 25 -6.81 35.05 -3.06
CA PHE A 25 -7.07 33.85 -2.27
C PHE A 25 -8.42 33.91 -1.54
N HIS A 26 -8.77 35.05 -0.96
CA HIS A 26 -10.08 35.25 -0.35
C HIS A 26 -11.22 35.14 -1.36
N LYS A 27 -11.08 35.73 -2.54
CA LYS A 27 -12.08 35.59 -3.62
C LYS A 27 -12.27 34.12 -3.99
N ALA A 28 -11.19 33.40 -4.23
CA ALA A 28 -11.22 31.96 -4.53
C ALA A 28 -11.89 31.16 -3.40
N LYS A 29 -11.54 31.43 -2.13
CA LYS A 29 -12.11 30.76 -0.96
C LYS A 29 -13.61 31.00 -0.77
N THR A 30 -14.09 32.21 -1.10
CA THR A 30 -15.51 32.58 -0.99
C THR A 30 -16.34 32.17 -2.20
N SER A 31 -15.72 31.68 -3.27
CA SER A 31 -16.43 31.17 -4.44
C SER A 31 -17.26 29.94 -4.08
N VAL A 32 -18.45 29.83 -4.69
CA VAL A 32 -19.38 28.72 -4.52
C VAL A 32 -19.54 28.06 -5.88
N GLY A 33 -19.11 26.80 -6.00
CA GLY A 33 -19.13 26.05 -7.25
C GLY A 33 -18.10 24.94 -7.28
N ALA A 34 -18.13 24.12 -8.33
CA ALA A 34 -17.17 23.04 -8.56
C ALA A 34 -15.73 23.58 -8.78
N ASP A 35 -15.61 24.78 -9.34
CA ASP A 35 -14.33 25.39 -9.73
C ASP A 35 -13.52 25.96 -8.55
N ARG A 36 -14.07 25.90 -7.33
CA ARG A 36 -13.44 26.45 -6.12
C ARG A 36 -12.07 25.81 -5.85
N GLU A 37 -11.97 24.49 -5.97
CA GLU A 37 -10.71 23.79 -5.73
C GLU A 37 -9.64 24.17 -6.76
N GLU A 38 -10.01 24.21 -8.05
CA GLU A 38 -9.10 24.61 -9.12
C GLU A 38 -8.62 26.07 -8.95
N MET A 39 -9.51 26.99 -8.54
CA MET A 39 -9.13 28.37 -8.26
C MET A 39 -8.16 28.49 -7.08
N LEU A 40 -8.39 27.74 -5.99
CA LEU A 40 -7.50 27.73 -4.83
C LEU A 40 -6.12 27.15 -5.17
N GLU A 41 -6.08 26.09 -5.97
CA GLU A 41 -4.84 25.48 -6.45
C GLU A 41 -4.03 26.47 -7.30
N LYS A 42 -4.66 27.10 -8.30
CA LYS A 42 -4.02 28.14 -9.12
C LYS A 42 -3.45 29.29 -8.29
N VAL A 43 -4.19 29.75 -7.28
CA VAL A 43 -3.72 30.83 -6.42
C VAL A 43 -2.56 30.38 -5.52
N SER A 44 -2.59 29.14 -5.03
CA SER A 44 -1.49 28.57 -4.23
C SER A 44 -0.22 28.41 -5.08
N ASP A 45 -0.34 27.91 -6.32
CA ASP A 45 0.77 27.78 -7.27
C ASP A 45 1.45 29.10 -7.60
N MET A 46 0.72 30.22 -7.60
CA MET A 46 1.33 31.54 -7.79
C MET A 46 2.26 31.92 -6.63
N MET A 47 1.94 31.48 -5.41
CA MET A 47 2.73 31.77 -4.20
C MET A 47 3.90 30.81 -4.00
N GLU A 48 3.75 29.55 -4.40
CA GLU A 48 4.70 28.45 -4.19
C GLU A 48 5.80 28.39 -5.27
N LYS A 49 6.27 29.55 -5.74
CA LYS A 49 7.38 29.69 -6.71
C LYS A 49 8.59 30.33 -6.07
N GLU A 50 9.78 30.07 -6.63
CA GLU A 50 11.02 30.74 -6.26
C GLU A 50 11.38 30.61 -4.75
N LEU A 51 11.07 29.45 -4.16
CA LEU A 51 11.43 29.14 -2.79
C LEU A 51 12.95 28.96 -2.65
N ILE A 52 13.50 29.48 -1.55
CA ILE A 52 14.88 29.22 -1.12
C ILE A 52 14.86 27.92 -0.29
N LEU A 53 15.57 26.89 -0.77
CA LEU A 53 15.73 25.64 -0.03
C LEU A 53 16.50 25.89 1.26
N VAL A 54 15.88 25.58 2.40
CA VAL A 54 16.50 25.65 3.73
C VAL A 54 17.25 24.35 4.04
N GLY A 55 16.62 23.22 3.69
CA GLY A 55 17.18 21.90 3.93
C GLY A 55 16.16 20.79 3.73
N ALA A 56 16.53 19.58 4.15
CA ALA A 56 15.66 18.42 4.13
C ALA A 56 15.70 17.69 5.47
N THR A 57 14.57 17.16 5.89
CA THR A 57 14.46 16.24 7.03
C THR A 57 14.24 14.83 6.52
N ALA A 58 14.75 13.85 7.26
CA ALA A 58 14.55 12.43 6.96
C ALA A 58 14.01 11.74 8.21
N VAL A 59 12.83 11.15 8.11
CA VAL A 59 12.19 10.40 9.19
C VAL A 59 12.37 8.92 8.89
N GLU A 60 12.97 8.21 9.84
CA GLU A 60 13.06 6.75 9.80
C GLU A 60 11.81 6.13 10.43
N ASP A 61 11.15 5.27 9.65
CA ASP A 61 10.09 4.42 10.16
C ASP A 61 10.73 3.17 10.78
N LYS A 62 10.94 3.20 12.10
CA LYS A 62 11.69 2.15 12.79
C LYS A 62 10.83 0.92 12.98
N LEU A 63 11.34 -0.21 12.46
CA LEU A 63 10.80 -1.52 12.78
C LEU A 63 10.97 -1.83 14.27
N GLN A 64 10.05 -2.63 14.81
CA GLN A 64 10.24 -3.20 16.14
C GLN A 64 11.51 -4.06 16.19
N LYS A 65 12.08 -4.19 17.38
CA LYS A 65 13.34 -4.92 17.58
C LYS A 65 13.14 -6.40 17.23
N GLY A 66 13.96 -6.91 16.30
CA GLY A 66 13.96 -8.33 15.95
C GLY A 66 13.04 -8.70 14.78
N VAL A 67 12.24 -7.76 14.26
CA VAL A 67 11.33 -8.02 13.13
C VAL A 67 12.03 -8.63 11.92
N PRO A 68 13.19 -8.11 11.44
CA PRO A 68 13.86 -8.72 10.29
C PRO A 68 14.25 -10.18 10.52
N GLN A 69 14.75 -10.51 11.71
CA GLN A 69 15.13 -11.88 12.08
C GLN A 69 13.90 -12.78 12.21
N CYS A 70 12.81 -12.28 12.80
CA CYS A 70 11.55 -13.01 12.93
C CYS A 70 10.98 -13.37 11.54
N ILE A 71 10.87 -12.39 10.64
CA ILE A 71 10.39 -12.58 9.27
C ILE A 71 11.25 -13.61 8.51
N ASP A 72 12.58 -13.52 8.64
CA ASP A 72 13.49 -14.47 8.00
C ASP A 72 13.31 -15.90 8.54
N ASN A 73 13.19 -16.07 9.86
CA ASN A 73 12.94 -17.37 10.47
C ASN A 73 11.60 -17.97 10.03
N LEU A 74 10.53 -17.17 9.97
CA LEU A 74 9.22 -17.61 9.50
C LEU A 74 9.25 -18.01 8.01
N ALA A 75 9.93 -17.23 7.18
CA ALA A 75 10.11 -17.55 5.77
C ALA A 75 10.92 -18.85 5.57
N GLN A 76 11.99 -19.05 6.33
CA GLN A 76 12.79 -20.29 6.30
C GLN A 76 12.01 -21.51 6.80
N ALA A 77 11.07 -21.32 7.73
CA ALA A 77 10.13 -22.35 8.17
C ALA A 77 9.04 -22.67 7.12
N GLY A 78 9.04 -22.00 5.97
CA GLY A 78 8.11 -22.24 4.87
C GLY A 78 6.80 -21.46 4.95
N LEU A 79 6.68 -20.48 5.87
CA LEU A 79 5.51 -19.62 5.93
C LEU A 79 5.55 -18.58 4.81
N LYS A 80 4.42 -18.42 4.12
CA LYS A 80 4.21 -17.36 3.13
C LYS A 80 3.72 -16.12 3.87
N ILE A 81 4.41 -14.99 3.68
CA ILE A 81 4.14 -13.75 4.43
C ILE A 81 3.58 -12.69 3.47
N TRP A 82 2.40 -12.19 3.79
CA TRP A 82 1.68 -11.20 3.00
C TRP A 82 1.50 -9.93 3.85
N VAL A 83 1.98 -8.79 3.37
CA VAL A 83 1.86 -7.50 4.06
C VAL A 83 0.72 -6.71 3.45
N LEU A 84 -0.30 -6.41 4.25
CA LEU A 84 -1.47 -5.64 3.85
C LEU A 84 -1.45 -4.28 4.57
N THR A 85 -1.08 -3.21 3.88
CA THR A 85 -0.86 -1.88 4.48
C THR A 85 -1.70 -0.78 3.83
N GLY A 86 -2.09 0.21 4.63
CA GLY A 86 -2.71 1.46 4.17
C GLY A 86 -1.71 2.45 3.56
N ASP A 87 -0.40 2.21 3.72
CA ASP A 87 0.64 3.10 3.22
C ASP A 87 0.78 3.11 1.70
N LYS A 88 1.49 4.12 1.19
CA LYS A 88 1.86 4.23 -0.23
C LYS A 88 2.80 3.09 -0.64
N MET A 89 2.81 2.79 -1.94
CA MET A 89 3.59 1.68 -2.51
C MET A 89 5.08 1.80 -2.20
N GLU A 90 5.67 2.98 -2.36
CA GLU A 90 7.10 3.21 -2.16
C GLU A 90 7.51 2.94 -0.71
N THR A 91 6.68 3.38 0.24
CA THR A 91 6.87 3.12 1.67
C THR A 91 6.76 1.63 1.98
N ALA A 92 5.74 0.96 1.45
CA ALA A 92 5.53 -0.47 1.68
C ALA A 92 6.71 -1.33 1.15
N ILE A 93 7.24 -0.98 -0.02
CA ILE A 93 8.43 -1.61 -0.61
C ILE A 93 9.66 -1.36 0.28
N ASN A 94 9.86 -0.12 0.73
CA ASN A 94 10.98 0.22 1.61
C ASN A 94 10.93 -0.55 2.93
N ILE A 95 9.75 -0.67 3.54
CA ILE A 95 9.54 -1.51 4.73
C ILE A 95 9.78 -2.98 4.42
N GLY A 96 9.31 -3.47 3.27
CA GLY A 96 9.54 -4.84 2.80
C GLY A 96 11.04 -5.18 2.71
N TYR A 97 11.86 -4.26 2.23
CA TYR A 97 13.32 -4.43 2.24
C TYR A 97 13.91 -4.32 3.66
N ALA A 98 13.42 -3.39 4.48
CA ALA A 98 13.91 -3.21 5.85
C ALA A 98 13.65 -4.43 6.73
N CYS A 99 12.51 -5.10 6.55
CA CYS A 99 12.14 -6.30 7.32
C CYS A 99 12.57 -7.62 6.68
N SER A 100 13.39 -7.58 5.60
CA SER A 100 13.86 -8.77 4.87
C SER A 100 12.75 -9.63 4.22
N LEU A 101 11.54 -9.08 4.09
CA LEU A 101 10.46 -9.68 3.29
C LEU A 101 10.82 -9.64 1.81
N LEU A 102 11.37 -8.51 1.35
CA LEU A 102 11.96 -8.35 0.03
C LEU A 102 13.48 -8.46 0.13
N ARG A 103 14.09 -9.28 -0.74
CA ARG A 103 15.54 -9.49 -0.83
C ARG A 103 16.07 -8.96 -2.16
N GLN A 104 17.35 -8.57 -2.23
CA GLN A 104 17.93 -7.95 -3.43
C GLN A 104 17.91 -8.84 -4.69
N GLY A 105 17.80 -10.17 -4.55
CA GLY A 105 17.66 -11.10 -5.68
C GLY A 105 16.21 -11.39 -6.10
N MET A 106 15.22 -10.84 -5.39
CA MET A 106 13.81 -11.12 -5.70
C MET A 106 13.34 -10.29 -6.89
N LYS A 107 12.65 -10.94 -7.82
CA LYS A 107 12.01 -10.30 -8.97
C LYS A 107 10.68 -9.71 -8.54
N GLN A 108 10.51 -8.40 -8.70
CA GLN A 108 9.28 -7.71 -8.36
C GLN A 108 8.29 -7.77 -9.52
N ILE A 109 7.06 -8.18 -9.22
CA ILE A 109 5.90 -8.15 -10.11
C ILE A 109 4.98 -7.07 -9.55
N SER A 110 4.83 -5.97 -10.26
CA SER A 110 3.90 -4.90 -9.88
C SER A 110 2.67 -4.96 -10.76
N ILE A 111 1.48 -5.02 -10.15
CA ILE A 111 0.21 -4.91 -10.86
C ILE A 111 -0.42 -3.58 -10.47
N SER A 112 -0.58 -2.71 -11.47
CA SER A 112 -1.06 -1.35 -11.25
C SER A 112 -2.18 -0.98 -12.23
N PHE A 113 -3.11 -0.17 -11.75
CA PHE A 113 -4.13 0.45 -12.56
C PHE A 113 -3.46 1.43 -13.54
N THR A 114 -3.61 1.19 -14.83
CA THR A 114 -3.24 2.18 -15.85
C THR A 114 -4.51 2.89 -16.29
N ASN A 115 -4.57 4.22 -16.13
CA ASN A 115 -5.68 4.99 -16.69
C ASN A 115 -5.61 4.84 -18.22
N VAL A 116 -6.49 4.02 -18.78
CA VAL A 116 -6.78 4.07 -20.21
C VAL A 116 -7.53 5.38 -20.43
N GLU A 117 -7.04 6.21 -21.35
CA GLU A 117 -7.52 7.57 -21.60
C GLU A 117 -9.05 7.66 -21.60
N GLU A 118 -9.57 8.69 -20.92
CA GLU A 118 -10.98 8.93 -20.66
C GLU A 118 -11.77 9.21 -21.96
N SER A 119 -12.11 8.15 -22.69
CA SER A 119 -13.03 8.25 -23.82
C SER A 119 -13.84 6.97 -23.99
N SER A 120 -14.77 6.70 -23.06
CA SER A 120 -16.04 5.96 -23.25
C SER A 120 -16.50 5.29 -21.95
N GLN A 121 -17.79 4.93 -21.89
CA GLN A 121 -18.45 4.23 -20.78
C GLN A 121 -17.89 2.80 -20.51
N ASP A 122 -16.85 2.36 -21.23
CA ASP A 122 -16.21 1.05 -21.12
C ASP A 122 -14.90 1.05 -20.29
N SER A 123 -14.59 2.15 -19.60
CA SER A 123 -13.33 2.30 -18.83
C SER A 123 -13.15 1.23 -17.75
N GLU A 124 -14.23 0.76 -17.14
CA GLU A 124 -14.17 -0.27 -16.09
C GLU A 124 -13.83 -1.66 -16.65
N SER A 125 -14.38 -2.01 -17.82
CA SER A 125 -14.08 -3.28 -18.49
C SER A 125 -12.64 -3.29 -19.01
N ALA A 126 -12.22 -2.19 -19.65
CA ALA A 126 -10.85 -2.05 -20.15
C ALA A 126 -9.81 -2.12 -19.02
N ALA A 127 -10.08 -1.47 -17.88
CA ALA A 127 -9.20 -1.55 -16.71
C ALA A 127 -9.09 -2.98 -16.17
N LYS A 128 -10.22 -3.70 -16.10
CA LYS A 128 -10.24 -5.08 -15.65
C LYS A 128 -9.49 -6.01 -16.61
N GLU A 129 -9.70 -5.88 -17.90
CA GLU A 129 -8.97 -6.66 -18.93
C GLU A 129 -7.46 -6.42 -18.85
N ASN A 130 -7.07 -5.16 -18.66
CA ASN A 130 -5.66 -4.82 -18.46
C ASN A 130 -5.06 -5.51 -17.22
N ILE A 131 -5.79 -5.54 -16.11
CA ILE A 131 -5.35 -6.21 -14.86
C ILE A 131 -5.25 -7.73 -15.07
N VAL A 132 -6.23 -8.35 -15.73
CA VAL A 132 -6.21 -9.79 -16.06
C VAL A 132 -5.01 -10.11 -16.96
N MET A 133 -4.71 -9.26 -17.94
CA MET A 133 -3.54 -9.42 -18.80
C MET A 133 -2.23 -9.30 -18.01
N GLN A 134 -2.11 -8.33 -17.09
CA GLN A 134 -0.94 -8.22 -16.22
C GLN A 134 -0.76 -9.46 -15.33
N ILE A 135 -1.83 -9.98 -14.71
CA ILE A 135 -1.81 -11.21 -13.91
C ILE A 135 -1.36 -12.41 -14.76
N THR A 136 -1.89 -12.52 -15.98
CA THR A 136 -1.57 -13.63 -16.89
C THR A 136 -0.10 -13.59 -17.32
N ASN A 137 0.39 -12.42 -17.71
CA ASN A 137 1.78 -12.22 -18.11
C ASN A 137 2.75 -12.51 -16.96
N ALA A 138 2.41 -12.04 -15.74
CA ALA A 138 3.17 -12.33 -14.54
C ALA A 138 3.21 -13.84 -14.23
N SER A 139 2.07 -14.52 -14.33
CA SER A 139 1.98 -15.97 -14.12
C SER A 139 2.82 -16.75 -15.14
N GLN A 140 2.84 -16.29 -16.40
CA GLN A 140 3.70 -16.88 -17.43
C GLN A 140 5.19 -16.62 -17.14
N MET A 141 5.55 -15.42 -16.70
CA MET A 141 6.92 -15.06 -16.33
C MET A 141 7.48 -15.99 -15.24
N ILE A 142 6.69 -16.32 -14.23
CA ILE A 142 7.10 -17.27 -13.19
C ILE A 142 7.28 -18.68 -13.77
N LYS A 143 6.37 -19.14 -14.63
CA LYS A 143 6.43 -20.49 -15.22
C LYS A 143 7.60 -20.74 -16.15
N ILE A 144 8.04 -19.71 -16.88
CA ILE A 144 9.19 -19.81 -17.80
C ILE A 144 10.53 -19.60 -17.10
N GLU A 145 10.51 -19.20 -15.83
CA GLU A 145 11.72 -19.01 -15.04
C GLU A 145 12.46 -20.33 -14.87
N LYS A 146 13.75 -20.34 -15.22
CA LYS A 146 14.57 -21.56 -15.21
C LYS A 146 15.42 -21.66 -13.95
N ASP A 147 15.66 -20.54 -13.27
CA ASP A 147 16.41 -20.54 -12.02
C ASP A 147 15.53 -21.08 -10.87
N PRO A 148 15.86 -22.26 -10.31
CA PRO A 148 15.10 -22.83 -9.19
C PRO A 148 15.21 -22.02 -7.91
N HIS A 149 16.15 -21.07 -7.83
CA HIS A 149 16.31 -20.14 -6.71
C HIS A 149 15.67 -18.77 -6.96
N ALA A 150 15.05 -18.56 -8.12
CA ALA A 150 14.32 -17.33 -8.38
C ALA A 150 13.13 -17.21 -7.43
N ALA A 151 13.07 -16.08 -6.74
CA ALA A 151 11.97 -15.73 -5.85
C ALA A 151 11.27 -14.47 -6.37
N PHE A 152 9.94 -14.47 -6.33
CA PHE A 152 9.12 -13.38 -6.82
C PHE A 152 8.40 -12.68 -5.68
N ALA A 153 8.28 -11.35 -5.78
CA ALA A 153 7.46 -10.54 -4.88
C ALA A 153 6.32 -9.90 -5.68
N LEU A 154 5.08 -10.11 -5.24
CA LEU A 154 3.92 -9.45 -5.84
C LEU A 154 3.61 -8.14 -5.11
N ILE A 155 3.46 -7.05 -5.85
CA ILE A 155 3.07 -5.73 -5.34
C ILE A 155 1.80 -5.30 -6.05
N ILE A 156 0.77 -4.92 -5.29
CA ILE A 156 -0.52 -4.49 -5.82
C ILE A 156 -1.09 -3.37 -4.95
N ASP A 157 -1.70 -2.36 -5.56
CA ASP A 157 -2.36 -1.26 -4.83
C ASP A 157 -3.86 -1.51 -4.64
N GLY A 158 -4.47 -0.86 -3.65
CA GLY A 158 -5.87 -1.04 -3.29
C GLY A 158 -6.85 -0.74 -4.43
N LYS A 159 -6.53 0.18 -5.35
CA LYS A 159 -7.40 0.46 -6.51
C LYS A 159 -7.43 -0.75 -7.45
N THR A 160 -6.26 -1.29 -7.81
CA THR A 160 -6.13 -2.51 -8.64
C THR A 160 -6.72 -3.73 -7.95
N LEU A 161 -6.46 -3.87 -6.65
CA LEU A 161 -6.95 -4.98 -5.84
C LEU A 161 -8.49 -5.08 -5.85
N THR A 162 -9.20 -3.96 -5.97
CA THR A 162 -10.67 -3.96 -6.11
C THR A 162 -11.15 -4.76 -7.32
N TYR A 163 -10.42 -4.68 -8.43
CA TYR A 163 -10.74 -5.47 -9.63
C TYR A 163 -10.23 -6.91 -9.51
N ALA A 164 -9.04 -7.09 -8.94
CA ALA A 164 -8.45 -8.40 -8.74
C ALA A 164 -9.27 -9.30 -7.79
N LEU A 165 -10.02 -8.72 -6.84
CA LEU A 165 -10.88 -9.44 -5.90
C LEU A 165 -12.29 -9.74 -6.44
N LYS A 166 -12.64 -9.33 -7.68
CA LYS A 166 -13.93 -9.70 -8.29
C LYS A 166 -13.98 -11.21 -8.56
N ASP A 167 -15.18 -11.80 -8.50
CA ASP A 167 -15.39 -13.26 -8.52
C ASP A 167 -14.76 -13.99 -9.71
N ASP A 168 -14.70 -13.33 -10.86
CA ASP A 168 -14.16 -13.92 -12.09
C ASP A 168 -12.63 -13.76 -12.23
N VAL A 169 -12.00 -12.95 -11.39
CA VAL A 169 -10.53 -12.68 -11.41
C VAL A 169 -9.82 -13.20 -10.16
N LYS A 170 -10.51 -13.26 -9.01
CA LYS A 170 -9.90 -13.53 -7.70
C LYS A 170 -9.05 -14.79 -7.61
N TYR A 171 -9.43 -15.85 -8.31
CA TYR A 171 -8.65 -17.10 -8.32
C TYR A 171 -7.39 -17.03 -9.19
N GLN A 172 -7.40 -16.21 -10.25
CA GLN A 172 -6.19 -15.95 -11.04
C GLN A 172 -5.20 -15.10 -10.24
N PHE A 173 -5.70 -14.08 -9.54
CA PHE A 173 -4.90 -13.30 -8.60
C PHE A 173 -4.31 -14.17 -7.49
N LEU A 174 -5.13 -15.03 -6.86
CA LEU A 174 -4.68 -15.93 -5.80
C LEU A 174 -3.59 -16.90 -6.30
N ALA A 175 -3.77 -17.50 -7.47
CA ALA A 175 -2.79 -18.41 -8.05
C ALA A 175 -1.42 -17.73 -8.20
N LEU A 176 -1.40 -16.52 -8.78
CA LEU A 176 -0.18 -15.72 -8.90
C LEU A 176 0.43 -15.36 -7.54
N ALA A 177 -0.40 -14.96 -6.58
CA ALA A 177 0.04 -14.57 -5.24
C ALA A 177 0.67 -15.73 -4.45
N VAL A 178 0.14 -16.95 -4.62
CA VAL A 178 0.67 -18.17 -3.97
C VAL A 178 2.01 -18.61 -4.58
N ASP A 179 2.19 -18.42 -5.88
CA ASP A 179 3.45 -18.71 -6.57
C ASP A 179 4.57 -17.72 -6.18
N CYS A 180 4.21 -16.53 -5.71
CA CYS A 180 5.17 -15.56 -5.16
C CYS A 180 5.68 -15.98 -3.76
N ALA A 181 6.90 -15.59 -3.44
CA ALA A 181 7.49 -15.80 -2.12
C ALA A 181 6.93 -14.82 -1.07
N SER A 182 6.62 -13.59 -1.49
CA SER A 182 6.03 -12.55 -0.65
C SER A 182 5.00 -11.74 -1.44
N VAL A 183 4.01 -11.19 -0.75
CA VAL A 183 3.00 -10.31 -1.34
C VAL A 183 2.90 -9.02 -0.53
N ILE A 184 2.83 -7.87 -1.20
CA ILE A 184 2.61 -6.57 -0.59
C ILE A 184 1.37 -5.94 -1.24
N CYS A 185 0.32 -5.77 -0.46
CA CYS A 185 -0.85 -4.99 -0.85
C CYS A 185 -0.77 -3.62 -0.18
N CYS A 186 -0.69 -2.55 -0.98
CA CYS A 186 -0.55 -1.18 -0.49
C CYS A 186 -1.82 -0.36 -0.70
N ARG A 187 -2.01 0.71 0.08
CA ARG A 187 -3.27 1.50 0.13
C ARG A 187 -4.54 0.66 0.25
N VAL A 188 -4.50 -0.43 1.02
CA VAL A 188 -5.68 -1.29 1.21
C VAL A 188 -6.59 -0.77 2.34
N SER A 189 -7.89 -0.82 2.09
CA SER A 189 -8.90 -0.54 3.12
C SER A 189 -9.05 -1.71 4.11
N PRO A 190 -9.59 -1.49 5.33
CA PRO A 190 -9.87 -2.56 6.28
C PRO A 190 -10.71 -3.70 5.69
N LYS A 191 -11.72 -3.36 4.86
CA LYS A 191 -12.55 -4.33 4.14
C LYS A 191 -11.73 -5.18 3.17
N GLN A 192 -10.80 -4.57 2.44
CA GLN A 192 -9.93 -5.30 1.51
C GLN A 192 -8.98 -6.23 2.24
N LYS A 193 -8.45 -5.84 3.41
CA LYS A 193 -7.63 -6.74 4.24
C LYS A 193 -8.38 -8.03 4.57
N ALA A 194 -9.61 -7.89 5.08
CA ALA A 194 -10.49 -9.02 5.38
C ALA A 194 -10.77 -9.90 4.14
N LEU A 195 -11.08 -9.29 3.00
CA LEU A 195 -11.36 -10.03 1.76
C LEU A 195 -10.13 -10.81 1.24
N VAL A 196 -8.93 -10.23 1.32
CA VAL A 196 -7.68 -10.91 0.94
C VAL A 196 -7.43 -12.10 1.85
N THR A 197 -7.59 -11.93 3.17
CA THR A 197 -7.43 -13.04 4.13
C THR A 197 -8.42 -14.16 3.86
N ARG A 198 -9.71 -13.84 3.65
CA ARG A 198 -10.73 -14.83 3.31
C ARG A 198 -10.39 -15.57 2.01
N LEU A 199 -9.98 -14.85 0.97
CA LEU A 199 -9.58 -15.45 -0.30
C LEU A 199 -8.40 -16.40 -0.13
N ALA A 200 -7.39 -16.01 0.64
CA ALA A 200 -6.23 -16.87 0.92
C ALA A 200 -6.65 -18.12 1.71
N LYS A 201 -7.49 -17.97 2.74
CA LYS A 201 -8.02 -19.07 3.55
C LYS A 201 -8.84 -20.06 2.72
N GLU A 202 -9.92 -19.59 2.09
CA GLU A 202 -10.85 -20.43 1.34
C GLU A 202 -10.21 -21.00 0.07
N GLY A 203 -9.42 -20.19 -0.64
CA GLY A 203 -8.86 -20.58 -1.93
C GLY A 203 -7.62 -21.47 -1.85
N THR A 204 -6.85 -21.41 -0.75
CA THR A 204 -5.71 -22.33 -0.54
C THR A 204 -6.06 -23.53 0.34
N GLY A 205 -7.10 -23.42 1.18
CA GLY A 205 -7.45 -24.42 2.19
C GLY A 205 -6.39 -24.61 3.28
N LYS A 206 -5.41 -23.70 3.38
CA LYS A 206 -4.35 -23.72 4.40
C LYS A 206 -4.75 -22.89 5.61
N THR A 207 -4.16 -23.20 6.75
CA THR A 207 -4.29 -22.39 7.97
C THR A 207 -3.69 -21.01 7.74
N THR A 208 -4.48 -19.99 8.04
CA THR A 208 -4.12 -18.57 7.93
C THR A 208 -3.95 -17.96 9.31
N LEU A 209 -2.92 -17.12 9.47
CA LEU A 209 -2.70 -16.31 10.66
C LEU A 209 -2.74 -14.83 10.24
N ALA A 210 -3.50 -14.02 10.95
CA ALA A 210 -3.53 -12.58 10.78
C ALA A 210 -3.03 -11.89 12.06
N ILE A 211 -2.12 -10.94 11.90
CA ILE A 211 -1.55 -10.15 13.00
C ILE A 211 -1.74 -8.66 12.72
N GLY A 212 -2.13 -7.90 13.73
CA GLY A 212 -2.32 -6.44 13.64
C GLY A 212 -2.49 -5.78 15.00
N ASP A 213 -2.42 -4.46 15.04
CA ASP A 213 -2.45 -3.64 16.24
C ASP A 213 -3.66 -2.68 16.30
N GLY A 214 -4.20 -2.29 15.14
CA GLY A 214 -5.24 -1.27 15.04
C GLY A 214 -6.65 -1.80 14.76
N ALA A 215 -7.64 -0.91 14.90
CA ALA A 215 -9.03 -1.18 14.52
C ALA A 215 -9.18 -1.55 13.02
N ASN A 216 -8.24 -1.10 12.18
CA ASN A 216 -8.20 -1.41 10.75
C ASN A 216 -7.91 -2.89 10.45
N ASP A 217 -7.35 -3.63 11.43
CA ASP A 217 -6.95 -5.03 11.27
C ASP A 217 -7.97 -5.99 11.87
N VAL A 218 -8.96 -5.51 12.62
CA VAL A 218 -9.99 -6.34 13.28
C VAL A 218 -10.67 -7.27 12.29
N GLY A 219 -11.10 -6.75 11.14
CA GLY A 219 -11.73 -7.58 10.10
C GLY A 219 -10.78 -8.62 9.51
N MET A 220 -9.49 -8.31 9.39
CA MET A 220 -8.48 -9.25 8.91
C MET A 220 -8.21 -10.37 9.94
N ILE A 221 -8.11 -9.99 11.22
CA ILE A 221 -7.89 -10.87 12.36
C ILE A 221 -9.04 -11.87 12.52
N GLN A 222 -10.28 -11.40 12.41
CA GLN A 222 -11.47 -12.24 12.58
C GLN A 222 -11.72 -13.21 11.41
N GLU A 223 -11.23 -12.91 10.21
CA GLU A 223 -11.39 -13.79 9.03
C GLU A 223 -10.38 -14.95 9.02
N ALA A 224 -9.20 -14.74 9.62
CA ALA A 224 -8.15 -15.75 9.68
C ALA A 224 -8.54 -16.95 10.57
N ASP A 225 -7.77 -18.02 10.51
CA ASP A 225 -7.93 -19.16 11.42
C ASP A 225 -7.31 -18.89 12.79
N ILE A 226 -6.27 -18.05 12.82
CA ILE A 226 -5.59 -17.60 14.03
C ILE A 226 -5.43 -16.08 13.96
N GLY A 227 -6.07 -15.39 14.90
CA GLY A 227 -5.96 -13.95 15.08
C GLY A 227 -4.96 -13.58 16.18
N VAL A 228 -4.01 -12.70 15.87
CA VAL A 228 -3.02 -12.18 16.83
C VAL A 228 -3.11 -10.66 16.94
N GLY A 229 -3.39 -10.15 18.13
CA GLY A 229 -3.43 -8.72 18.43
C GLY A 229 -2.14 -8.25 19.08
N ILE A 230 -1.47 -7.25 18.51
CA ILE A 230 -0.33 -6.60 19.16
C ILE A 230 -0.88 -5.57 20.16
N SER A 231 -0.52 -5.74 21.43
CA SER A 231 -0.84 -4.81 22.51
C SER A 231 0.08 -3.60 22.42
N GLY A 232 -0.52 -2.43 22.16
CA GLY A 232 0.20 -1.18 21.94
C GLY A 232 -0.58 0.04 22.44
N VAL A 233 -0.04 1.22 22.16
CA VAL A 233 -0.62 2.50 22.61
C VAL A 233 -1.78 2.96 21.71
N GLU A 234 -1.88 2.41 20.49
CA GLU A 234 -2.82 2.86 19.46
C GLU A 234 -4.25 2.32 19.63
N GLY A 235 -4.48 1.42 20.59
CA GLY A 235 -5.81 0.92 20.93
C GLY A 235 -5.80 -0.54 21.40
N MET A 236 -6.92 -0.99 22.00
CA MET A 236 -7.11 -2.39 22.44
C MET A 236 -8.01 -3.18 21.48
N GLN A 237 -8.47 -2.59 20.39
CA GLN A 237 -9.50 -3.17 19.51
C GLN A 237 -9.00 -4.46 18.83
N ALA A 238 -7.77 -4.44 18.28
CA ALA A 238 -7.17 -5.64 17.68
C ALA A 238 -6.98 -6.75 18.71
N VAL A 239 -6.48 -6.41 19.91
CA VAL A 239 -6.29 -7.33 21.03
C VAL A 239 -7.60 -7.97 21.47
N MET A 240 -8.65 -7.17 21.64
CA MET A 240 -9.98 -7.66 22.06
C MET A 240 -10.66 -8.55 21.01
N ALA A 241 -10.26 -8.43 19.74
CA ALA A 241 -10.80 -9.21 18.64
C ALA A 241 -9.90 -10.40 18.22
N SER A 242 -8.81 -10.66 18.97
CA SER A 242 -7.81 -11.68 18.63
C SER A 242 -7.86 -12.91 19.54
N ASP A 243 -7.39 -14.05 19.05
CA ASP A 243 -7.25 -15.28 19.83
C ASP A 243 -6.05 -15.20 20.79
N PHE A 244 -4.98 -14.55 20.35
CA PHE A 244 -3.77 -14.33 21.14
C PHE A 244 -3.37 -12.86 21.16
N SER A 245 -2.86 -12.40 22.30
CA SER A 245 -2.26 -11.09 22.41
C SER A 245 -0.78 -11.18 22.75
N ILE A 246 0.03 -10.43 22.00
CA ILE A 246 1.48 -10.29 22.22
C ILE A 246 1.86 -8.81 22.32
N ALA A 247 3.01 -8.50 22.91
CA ALA A 247 3.45 -7.10 23.05
C ALA A 247 4.20 -6.59 21.82
N GLN A 248 4.86 -7.48 21.07
CA GLN A 248 5.71 -7.15 19.93
C GLN A 248 5.68 -8.31 18.91
N PHE A 249 5.97 -7.99 17.65
CA PHE A 249 6.08 -8.94 16.54
C PHE A 249 7.34 -9.82 16.63
#